data_AF-A0A5Q4VI59-F1
#
_entry.id   AF-A0A5Q4VI59-F1
#
_cell.length_a   1.000
_cell.length_b   1.000
_cell.length_c   1.000
_cell.angle_alpha   90.00
_cell.angle_beta   90.00
_cell.angle_gamma   90.00
#
_symmetry.space_group_name_H-M   'P 1'
#
loop_
_entity.id
_entity.type
_entity.pdbx_description
1 polymer ?
#
loop_
_entity_poly.entity_id
_entity_poly.type
_entity_poly.pdbx_seq_one_letter_code
_entity_poly.pdbx_strand_id
1 'polypeptide(L)'
;MTDKPEKTLLPGTGIDVVFNLNSQYPLIRSAMLLDVSFSKQELIISQTIPTISRTASFEDIHVTTLMREKSGGKKRYGFKCRIKDFQKNYLLSDGSEPEVILLHHEKDIQEINIRSGYRISPGKNFPVFAKLLYNGKEYICGKDFSIRDLSVTGVGLVAPKNRDNDNTALLNLKNGTPIALGMVLSYPKGNRIAREKVVCAGKVARANPHYNKNAGVLGLHFIKMVSEGEESLMRFIHEAQLEEIRQLSRY
;
A
#
# COMPACT_ATOMS: atom_id res chain seq x y z
N MET A 1 -20.35 12.79 -15.41
CA MET A 1 -21.12 12.71 -14.14
C MET A 1 -20.34 11.72 -13.26
N THR A 2 -19.84 12.00 -12.07
CA THR A 2 -20.22 12.91 -10.97
C THR A 2 -18.97 13.57 -10.35
N ASP A 3 -19.04 14.87 -10.01
CA ASP A 3 -17.91 15.63 -9.44
C ASP A 3 -17.81 15.55 -7.90
N LYS A 4 -18.70 14.79 -7.24
CA LYS A 4 -18.66 14.56 -5.78
C LYS A 4 -18.61 13.06 -5.46
N PRO A 5 -17.57 12.55 -4.78
CA PRO A 5 -17.44 11.14 -4.44
C PRO A 5 -18.62 10.56 -3.64
N GLU A 6 -19.28 11.41 -2.85
CA GLU A 6 -20.48 11.12 -2.05
C GLU A 6 -21.64 10.56 -2.89
N LYS A 7 -21.75 10.98 -4.15
CA LYS A 7 -22.82 10.50 -5.07
C LYS A 7 -22.62 9.05 -5.54
N THR A 8 -21.51 8.44 -5.17
CA THR A 8 -21.09 7.11 -5.66
C THR A 8 -21.08 6.07 -4.55
N LEU A 9 -21.17 6.51 -3.30
CA LEU A 9 -21.33 5.65 -2.13
C LEU A 9 -22.80 5.71 -1.74
N LEU A 10 -23.58 4.85 -2.39
CA LEU A 10 -25.02 4.70 -2.15
C LEU A 10 -25.30 3.31 -1.56
N PRO A 11 -26.41 3.13 -0.83
CA PRO A 11 -26.89 1.80 -0.46
C PRO A 11 -26.90 0.85 -1.66
N GLY A 12 -26.45 -0.39 -1.45
CA GLY A 12 -26.22 -1.41 -2.49
C GLY A 12 -24.84 -1.35 -3.17
N THR A 13 -24.01 -0.35 -2.87
CA THR A 13 -22.66 -0.26 -3.47
C THR A 13 -21.73 -1.32 -2.90
N GLY A 14 -21.06 -2.08 -3.77
CA GLY A 14 -19.95 -2.95 -3.40
C GLY A 14 -18.74 -2.13 -2.96
N ILE A 15 -18.21 -2.45 -1.78
CA ILE A 15 -17.07 -1.76 -1.17
C ILE A 15 -15.98 -2.74 -0.77
N ASP A 16 -14.76 -2.23 -0.69
CA ASP A 16 -13.63 -2.93 -0.08
C ASP A 16 -13.33 -2.27 1.28
N VAL A 17 -13.35 -3.08 2.33
CA VAL A 17 -12.87 -2.74 3.66
C VAL A 17 -11.40 -3.13 3.74
N VAL A 18 -10.55 -2.14 3.98
CA VAL A 18 -9.10 -2.28 3.98
C VAL A 18 -8.59 -2.06 5.39
N PHE A 19 -7.93 -3.06 5.93
CA PHE A 19 -7.32 -3.01 7.24
C PHE A 19 -5.81 -2.80 7.10
N ASN A 20 -5.26 -1.98 7.98
CA ASN A 20 -3.83 -1.69 8.05
C ASN A 20 -3.28 -1.22 6.69
N LEU A 21 -3.94 -0.25 6.05
CA LEU A 21 -3.70 0.22 4.67
C LEU A 21 -2.21 0.56 4.43
N ASN A 22 -1.55 1.11 5.46
CA ASN A 22 -0.17 1.53 5.36
C ASN A 22 0.86 0.45 5.71
N SER A 23 0.42 -0.70 6.23
CA SER A 23 1.27 -1.84 6.57
C SER A 23 1.90 -2.51 5.34
N GLN A 24 2.77 -3.49 5.57
CA GLN A 24 3.36 -4.29 4.50
C GLN A 24 2.34 -5.22 3.84
N TYR A 25 1.35 -5.67 4.61
CA TYR A 25 0.35 -6.64 4.21
C TYR A 25 -1.05 -6.08 4.52
N PRO A 26 -1.54 -5.08 3.76
CA PRO A 26 -2.89 -4.57 3.96
C PRO A 26 -3.89 -5.71 3.69
N LEU A 27 -4.83 -5.89 4.61
CA LEU A 27 -5.88 -6.91 4.44
C LEU A 27 -7.07 -6.27 3.74
N ILE A 28 -7.53 -6.88 2.65
CA ILE A 28 -8.69 -6.40 1.90
C ILE A 28 -9.80 -7.43 2.07
N ARG A 29 -10.99 -6.94 2.44
CA ARG A 29 -12.21 -7.74 2.53
C ARG A 29 -13.34 -7.01 1.82
N SER A 30 -14.12 -7.74 1.04
CA SER A 30 -15.26 -7.14 0.34
C SER A 30 -16.49 -7.13 1.26
N ALA A 31 -17.31 -6.09 1.11
CA ALA A 31 -18.59 -5.92 1.81
C ALA A 31 -19.56 -5.13 0.93
N MET A 32 -20.81 -5.00 1.37
CA MET A 32 -21.81 -4.17 0.73
C MET A 32 -22.19 -3.01 1.66
N LEU A 33 -22.30 -1.82 1.10
CA LEU A 33 -22.86 -0.67 1.81
C LEU A 33 -24.37 -0.84 1.88
N LEU A 34 -24.93 -0.95 3.08
CA LEU A 34 -26.37 -1.12 3.31
C LEU A 34 -27.05 0.21 3.60
N ASP A 35 -26.39 1.10 4.33
CA ASP A 35 -26.86 2.45 4.59
C ASP A 35 -25.69 3.43 4.80
N VAL A 36 -25.92 4.71 4.52
CA VAL A 36 -24.92 5.77 4.67
C VAL A 36 -25.57 7.09 5.05
N SER A 37 -25.05 7.70 6.10
CA SER A 37 -25.41 9.05 6.54
C SER A 37 -24.16 9.89 6.69
N PHE A 38 -23.82 10.66 5.65
CA PHE A 38 -22.68 11.57 5.68
C PHE A 38 -22.81 12.68 6.73
N SER A 39 -24.02 13.14 7.02
CA SER A 39 -24.26 14.15 8.06
C SER A 39 -24.01 13.63 9.47
N LYS A 40 -24.29 12.34 9.72
CA LYS A 40 -24.01 11.67 11.00
C LYS A 40 -22.63 11.00 11.04
N GLN A 41 -21.95 10.99 9.90
CA GLN A 41 -20.72 10.25 9.68
C GLN A 41 -20.82 8.76 9.95
N GLU A 42 -21.98 8.16 9.64
CA GLU A 42 -22.29 6.77 9.94
C GLU A 42 -22.49 5.96 8.66
N LEU A 43 -22.00 4.73 8.65
CA LEU A 43 -22.24 3.77 7.58
C LEU A 43 -22.62 2.43 8.19
N ILE A 44 -23.58 1.76 7.57
CA ILE A 44 -23.95 0.38 7.89
C ILE A 44 -23.49 -0.46 6.71
N ILE A 45 -22.65 -1.45 6.97
CA ILE A 45 -22.16 -2.37 5.95
C ILE A 45 -22.53 -3.80 6.31
N SER A 46 -22.66 -4.67 5.31
CA SER A 46 -22.77 -6.11 5.54
C SER A 46 -21.54 -6.62 6.29
N GLN A 47 -21.65 -7.80 6.91
CA GLN A 47 -20.44 -8.55 7.27
C GLN A 47 -19.51 -8.68 6.05
N THR A 48 -18.21 -8.68 6.32
CA THR A 48 -17.20 -8.80 5.28
C THR A 48 -17.05 -10.24 4.81
N ILE A 49 -16.39 -10.44 3.67
CA ILE A 49 -16.03 -11.78 3.18
C ILE A 49 -14.49 -11.86 3.02
N PRO A 50 -13.81 -12.77 3.74
CA PRO A 50 -14.22 -13.46 4.97
C PRO A 50 -14.72 -12.52 6.09
N THR A 51 -15.52 -13.06 7.02
CA THR A 51 -16.10 -12.32 8.15
C THR A 51 -15.03 -11.81 9.11
N ILE A 52 -15.29 -10.67 9.74
CA ILE A 52 -14.41 -10.12 10.79
C ILE A 52 -15.04 -10.33 12.16
N SER A 53 -14.21 -10.76 13.12
CA SER A 53 -14.64 -10.96 14.50
C SER A 53 -14.74 -9.63 15.25
N ARG A 54 -15.64 -9.57 16.24
CA ARG A 54 -15.72 -8.49 17.23
C ARG A 54 -14.43 -8.32 18.05
N THR A 55 -13.64 -9.38 18.18
CA THR A 55 -12.36 -9.38 18.90
C THR A 55 -11.18 -9.00 18.01
N ALA A 56 -11.38 -8.84 16.70
CA ALA A 56 -10.31 -8.45 15.80
C ALA A 56 -9.95 -6.98 16.02
N SER A 57 -8.66 -6.73 16.25
CA SER A 57 -8.12 -5.38 16.41
C SER A 57 -7.27 -5.03 15.19
N PHE A 58 -7.50 -3.84 14.63
CA PHE A 58 -6.77 -3.31 13.49
C PHE A 58 -6.29 -1.89 13.82
N GLU A 59 -5.09 -1.52 13.35
CA GLU A 59 -4.52 -0.20 13.60
C GLU A 59 -5.24 0.89 12.81
N ASP A 60 -5.66 0.56 11.58
CA ASP A 60 -6.46 1.44 10.73
C ASP A 60 -7.44 0.65 9.85
N ILE A 61 -8.61 1.25 9.61
CA ILE A 61 -9.67 0.70 8.76
C ILE A 61 -10.06 1.77 7.76
N HIS A 62 -10.21 1.38 6.49
CA HIS A 62 -10.65 2.25 5.43
C HIS A 62 -11.77 1.57 4.64
N VAL A 63 -12.84 2.31 4.34
CA VAL A 63 -13.84 1.88 3.35
C VAL A 63 -13.50 2.53 2.03
N THR A 64 -13.47 1.74 0.96
CA THR A 64 -13.09 2.22 -0.37
C THR A 64 -13.98 1.65 -1.46
N THR A 65 -14.09 2.37 -2.57
CA THR A 65 -14.75 1.91 -3.79
C THR A 65 -14.03 2.41 -5.05
N LEU A 66 -14.20 1.69 -6.17
CA LEU A 66 -13.66 2.10 -7.46
C LEU A 66 -14.67 2.98 -8.19
N MET A 67 -14.25 4.20 -8.53
CA MET A 67 -15.05 5.15 -9.29
C MET A 67 -14.46 5.33 -10.69
N ARG A 68 -15.33 5.42 -11.69
CA ARG A 68 -14.93 5.71 -13.08
C ARG A 68 -14.76 7.22 -13.26
N GLU A 69 -13.60 7.64 -13.74
CA GLU A 69 -13.31 9.04 -14.07
C GLU A 69 -13.85 9.40 -15.46
N LYS A 70 -14.03 10.70 -15.71
CA LYS A 70 -14.45 11.24 -17.03
C LYS A 70 -13.49 10.85 -18.16
N SER A 71 -12.21 10.64 -17.85
CA SER A 71 -11.16 10.17 -18.76
C SER A 71 -11.30 8.68 -19.14
N GLY A 72 -12.26 7.96 -18.58
CA GLY A 72 -12.45 6.52 -18.80
C GLY A 72 -11.68 5.62 -17.84
N GLY A 73 -10.70 6.18 -17.10
CA GLY A 73 -9.94 5.47 -16.06
C GLY A 73 -10.79 5.11 -14.84
N LYS A 74 -10.28 4.23 -13.98
CA LYS A 74 -10.86 3.96 -12.66
C LYS A 74 -9.89 4.47 -11.58
N LYS A 75 -10.41 5.21 -10.61
CA LYS A 75 -9.67 5.60 -9.41
C LYS A 75 -10.40 5.11 -8.19
N ARG A 76 -9.63 4.80 -7.15
CA ARG A 76 -10.17 4.34 -5.88
C ARG A 76 -10.30 5.50 -4.93
N TYR A 77 -11.49 5.63 -4.35
CA TYR A 77 -11.81 6.65 -3.36
C TYR A 77 -12.29 5.97 -2.09
N GLY A 78 -12.12 6.66 -0.97
CA GLY A 78 -12.60 6.17 0.32
C GLY A 78 -12.24 7.10 1.46
N PHE A 79 -12.42 6.62 2.68
CA PHE A 79 -12.12 7.37 3.90
C PHE A 79 -11.72 6.41 5.01
N LYS A 80 -11.02 6.97 6.01
CA LYS A 80 -10.70 6.26 7.24
C LYS A 80 -11.96 6.15 8.10
N CYS A 81 -12.16 4.98 8.70
CA CYS A 81 -13.28 4.69 9.58
C CYS A 81 -12.84 3.90 10.81
N ARG A 82 -13.75 3.82 11.77
CA ARG A 82 -13.65 2.98 12.97
C ARG A 82 -14.91 2.15 13.11
N ILE A 83 -14.77 0.91 13.61
CA ILE A 83 -15.93 0.10 13.96
C ILE A 83 -16.54 0.66 15.23
N LYS A 84 -17.83 1.00 15.17
CA LYS A 84 -18.63 1.47 16.30
C LYS A 84 -19.30 0.29 16.99
N ASP A 85 -19.91 -0.61 16.21
CA ASP A 85 -20.58 -1.80 16.74
C ASP A 85 -20.78 -2.87 15.66
N PHE A 86 -21.13 -4.07 16.11
CA PHE A 86 -21.65 -5.17 15.30
C PHE A 86 -23.10 -5.41 15.72
N GLN A 87 -24.03 -5.10 14.84
CA GLN A 87 -25.46 -5.23 15.12
C GLN A 87 -25.98 -6.55 14.54
N LYS A 88 -26.64 -7.34 15.38
CA LYS A 88 -27.36 -8.55 14.94
C LYS A 88 -28.78 -8.18 14.52
N ASN A 89 -29.36 -9.04 13.70
CA ASN A 89 -30.75 -8.99 13.28
C ASN A 89 -31.12 -7.66 12.59
N TYR A 90 -30.28 -7.19 11.68
CA TYR A 90 -30.56 -5.97 10.93
C TYR A 90 -31.56 -6.27 9.82
N LEU A 91 -32.78 -5.76 9.94
CA LEU A 91 -33.85 -6.04 8.99
C LEU A 91 -33.58 -5.38 7.63
N LEU A 92 -33.39 -6.21 6.61
CA LEU A 92 -33.30 -5.78 5.21
C LEU A 92 -34.67 -5.79 4.53
N SER A 93 -34.76 -5.12 3.39
CA SER A 93 -36.01 -4.99 2.62
C SER A 93 -36.55 -6.32 2.08
N ASP A 94 -35.70 -7.35 1.96
CA ASP A 94 -36.08 -8.71 1.57
C ASP A 94 -36.55 -9.56 2.76
N GLY A 95 -36.61 -8.99 3.97
CA GLY A 95 -37.00 -9.66 5.20
C GLY A 95 -35.87 -10.45 5.87
N SER A 96 -34.65 -10.44 5.30
CA SER A 96 -33.50 -11.08 5.95
C SER A 96 -32.96 -10.23 7.10
N GLU A 97 -32.29 -10.89 8.06
CA GLU A 97 -31.81 -10.27 9.30
C GLU A 97 -30.32 -10.57 9.55
N PRO A 98 -29.39 -10.22 8.64
CA PRO A 98 -27.97 -10.49 8.83
C PRO A 98 -27.33 -9.70 9.98
N GLU A 99 -26.14 -10.14 10.40
CA GLU A 99 -25.24 -9.30 11.20
C GLU A 99 -24.58 -8.24 10.30
N VAL A 100 -24.57 -7.00 10.77
CA VAL A 100 -24.01 -5.84 10.07
C VAL A 100 -22.95 -5.16 10.93
N ILE A 101 -22.07 -4.41 10.28
CA ILE A 101 -21.04 -3.62 10.96
C ILE A 101 -21.44 -2.15 10.85
N LEU A 102 -21.55 -1.49 12.01
CA LEU A 102 -21.74 -0.05 12.08
C LEU A 102 -20.35 0.61 12.12
N LEU A 103 -20.09 1.45 11.12
CA LEU A 103 -18.86 2.20 10.97
C LEU A 103 -19.12 3.69 11.19
N HIS A 104 -18.12 4.36 11.75
CA HIS A 104 -18.07 5.81 11.82
C HIS A 104 -16.89 6.31 11.00
N HIS A 105 -17.11 7.23 10.06
CA HIS A 105 -16.03 7.78 9.23
C HIS A 105 -15.44 9.06 9.81
N GLU A 106 -14.11 9.19 9.75
CA GLU A 106 -13.38 10.26 10.46
C GLU A 106 -13.05 11.46 9.56
N LYS A 107 -13.07 11.28 8.24
CA LYS A 107 -12.62 12.27 7.25
C LYS A 107 -13.51 12.26 6.01
N ASP A 108 -13.37 13.32 5.21
CA ASP A 108 -13.94 13.40 3.87
C ASP A 108 -13.38 12.32 2.94
N ILE A 109 -14.14 12.02 1.89
CA ILE A 109 -13.73 11.07 0.87
C ILE A 109 -12.51 11.61 0.13
N GLN A 110 -11.46 10.80 0.08
CA GLN A 110 -10.19 11.10 -0.59
C GLN A 110 -9.82 9.97 -1.56
N GLU A 111 -8.92 10.25 -2.50
CA GLU A 111 -8.30 9.21 -3.32
C GLU A 111 -7.48 8.28 -2.41
N ILE A 112 -7.76 6.97 -2.47
CA ILE A 112 -7.08 5.95 -1.68
C ILE A 112 -6.37 4.98 -2.59
N ASN A 113 -5.06 4.88 -2.45
CA ASN A 113 -4.27 3.86 -3.11
C ASN A 113 -4.15 2.62 -2.21
N ILE A 114 -4.95 1.59 -2.50
CA ILE A 114 -4.73 0.27 -1.91
C ILE A 114 -3.57 -0.36 -2.68
N ARG A 115 -2.49 -0.64 -1.96
CA ARG A 115 -1.37 -1.41 -2.52
C ARG A 115 -1.87 -2.82 -2.83
N SER A 116 -1.98 -3.16 -4.11
CA SER A 116 -2.35 -4.51 -4.58
C SER A 116 -1.14 -5.44 -4.78
N GLY A 117 0.07 -4.88 -4.84
CA GLY A 117 1.30 -5.65 -5.03
C GLY A 117 1.95 -6.03 -3.70
N TYR A 118 2.29 -7.32 -3.57
CA TYR A 118 3.14 -7.83 -2.49
C TYR A 118 4.43 -7.00 -2.38
N ARG A 119 4.83 -6.71 -1.14
CA ARG A 119 6.08 -6.02 -0.84
C ARG A 119 6.91 -6.89 0.08
N ILE A 120 8.14 -7.19 -0.31
CA ILE A 120 9.12 -7.80 0.58
C ILE A 120 9.89 -6.71 1.34
N SER A 121 10.12 -6.93 2.63
CA SER A 121 11.20 -6.26 3.36
C SER A 121 12.50 -6.99 3.12
N PRO A 122 13.52 -6.38 2.47
CA PRO A 122 14.78 -7.06 2.21
C PRO A 122 15.43 -7.56 3.50
N GLY A 123 15.76 -8.85 3.51
CA GLY A 123 16.38 -9.54 4.64
C GLY A 123 17.70 -10.21 4.25
N LYS A 124 18.25 -11.04 5.15
CA LYS A 124 19.52 -11.76 4.90
C LYS A 124 19.46 -12.67 3.67
N ASN A 125 18.31 -13.29 3.42
CA ASN A 125 18.13 -14.22 2.30
C ASN A 125 17.84 -13.49 0.99
N PHE A 126 17.21 -12.31 1.07
CA PHE A 126 16.83 -11.50 -0.09
C PHE A 126 17.41 -10.08 0.00
N PRO A 127 18.75 -9.92 0.05
CA PRO A 127 19.34 -8.59 0.14
C PRO A 127 19.19 -7.84 -1.19
N VAL A 128 18.90 -6.54 -1.05
CA VAL A 128 18.79 -5.60 -2.17
C VAL A 128 19.83 -4.50 -1.96
N PHE A 129 20.73 -4.36 -2.91
CA PHE A 129 21.66 -3.24 -2.97
C PHE A 129 21.16 -2.25 -4.02
N ALA A 130 21.23 -0.96 -3.74
CA ALA A 130 20.72 0.05 -4.65
C ALA A 130 21.59 1.30 -4.72
N LYS A 131 21.53 1.96 -5.87
CA LYS A 131 22.09 3.28 -6.12
C LYS A 131 21.01 4.16 -6.74
N LEU A 132 20.84 5.35 -6.20
CA LEU A 132 19.89 6.35 -6.67
C LEU A 132 20.67 7.52 -7.25
N LEU A 133 20.24 8.01 -8.42
CA LEU A 133 20.80 9.20 -9.05
C LEU A 133 19.72 10.29 -9.14
N TYR A 134 20.04 11.47 -8.61
CA TYR A 134 19.18 12.66 -8.66
C TYR A 134 20.04 13.92 -8.80
N ASN A 135 19.73 14.78 -9.77
CA ASN A 135 20.49 16.00 -10.09
C ASN A 135 22.01 15.79 -10.19
N GLY A 136 22.44 14.72 -10.86
CA GLY A 136 23.86 14.38 -11.02
C GLY A 136 24.53 13.86 -9.73
N LYS A 137 23.79 13.74 -8.63
CA LYS A 137 24.28 13.24 -7.34
C LYS A 137 23.87 11.80 -7.11
N GLU A 138 24.83 11.01 -6.66
CA GLU A 138 24.63 9.60 -6.33
C GLU A 138 24.37 9.41 -4.83
N TYR A 139 23.37 8.59 -4.53
CA TYR A 139 23.05 8.13 -3.18
C TYR A 139 23.15 6.61 -3.16
N ILE A 140 23.77 6.04 -2.13
CA ILE A 140 24.16 4.64 -2.06
C ILE A 140 23.46 3.95 -0.89
N CYS A 141 22.86 2.79 -1.15
CA CYS A 141 22.25 1.94 -0.12
C CYS A 141 23.30 1.47 0.90
N GLY A 142 22.97 1.57 2.18
CA GLY A 142 23.87 1.32 3.32
C GLY A 142 24.66 2.55 3.78
N LYS A 143 24.82 3.56 2.92
CA LYS A 143 25.48 4.83 3.26
C LYS A 143 24.47 5.95 3.47
N ASP A 144 23.68 6.23 2.46
CA ASP A 144 22.80 7.40 2.37
C ASP A 144 21.32 7.02 2.60
N PHE A 145 20.96 5.76 2.32
CA PHE A 145 19.63 5.23 2.63
C PHE A 145 19.68 3.70 2.82
N SER A 146 18.60 3.10 3.29
CA SER A 146 18.36 1.66 3.24
C SER A 146 17.04 1.36 2.52
N ILE A 147 16.92 0.16 1.94
CA ILE A 147 15.65 -0.33 1.41
C ILE A 147 14.79 -0.80 2.57
N ARG A 148 13.61 -0.21 2.74
CA ARG A 148 12.60 -0.67 3.69
C ARG A 148 11.75 -1.78 3.11
N ASP A 149 11.28 -1.58 1.89
CA ASP A 149 10.39 -2.52 1.20
C ASP A 149 10.55 -2.42 -0.31
N LEU A 150 10.29 -3.50 -1.04
CA LEU A 150 10.34 -3.57 -2.50
C LEU A 150 9.14 -4.34 -3.05
N SER A 151 8.52 -3.82 -4.11
CA SER A 151 7.48 -4.48 -4.89
C SER A 151 7.80 -4.42 -6.38
N VAL A 152 6.99 -5.09 -7.20
CA VAL A 152 7.10 -5.01 -8.66
C VAL A 152 6.83 -3.61 -9.23
N THR A 153 6.19 -2.71 -8.46
CA THR A 153 5.79 -1.37 -8.90
C THR A 153 6.48 -0.22 -8.16
N GLY A 154 7.31 -0.49 -7.16
CA GLY A 154 7.99 0.56 -6.42
C GLY A 154 8.84 0.07 -5.28
N VAL A 155 9.52 1.03 -4.66
CA VAL A 155 10.45 0.79 -3.55
C VAL A 155 10.25 1.82 -2.44
N GLY A 156 10.30 1.36 -1.20
CA GLY A 156 10.35 2.19 0.00
C GLY A 156 11.78 2.31 0.49
N LEU A 157 12.23 3.53 0.72
CA LEU A 157 13.56 3.87 1.23
C LEU A 157 13.45 4.54 2.60
N VAL A 158 14.47 4.34 3.44
CA VAL A 158 14.65 5.05 4.71
C VAL A 158 16.00 5.75 4.66
N ALA A 159 16.02 7.07 4.87
CA ALA A 159 17.25 7.86 4.90
C ALA A 159 17.46 8.48 6.28
N PRO A 160 18.66 8.40 6.87
CA PRO A 160 18.97 9.02 8.16
C PRO A 160 19.08 10.53 8.02
N LYS A 161 18.52 11.28 8.98
CA LYS A 161 18.53 12.75 9.01
C LYS A 161 19.88 13.35 9.38
N ASN A 162 20.65 12.63 10.20
CA ASN A 162 21.83 13.18 10.89
C ASN A 162 23.15 12.92 10.14
N ARG A 163 23.09 12.44 8.89
CA ARG A 163 24.23 12.29 8.00
C ARG A 163 24.15 13.37 6.93
N ASP A 164 24.68 14.54 7.26
CA ASP A 164 24.87 15.70 6.37
C ASP A 164 23.61 16.32 5.74
N ASN A 165 23.71 17.56 5.26
CA ASN A 165 22.62 18.29 4.59
C ASN A 165 22.03 17.56 3.36
N ASP A 166 22.75 16.54 2.87
CA ASP A 166 22.43 15.80 1.65
C ASP A 166 21.24 14.85 1.79
N ASN A 167 21.12 14.16 2.93
CA ASN A 167 19.96 13.29 3.14
C ASN A 167 18.68 14.11 3.39
N THR A 168 18.81 15.32 3.93
CA THR A 168 17.71 16.27 4.01
C THR A 168 17.20 16.65 2.62
N ALA A 169 18.08 16.77 1.61
CA ALA A 169 17.66 17.01 0.23
C ALA A 169 16.88 15.83 -0.37
N LEU A 170 17.33 14.59 -0.13
CA LEU A 170 16.62 13.37 -0.56
C LEU A 170 15.24 13.22 0.09
N LEU A 171 15.11 13.64 1.35
CA LEU A 171 13.85 13.57 2.11
C LEU A 171 12.86 14.71 1.81
N ASN A 172 13.31 15.77 1.14
CA ASN A 172 12.48 16.94 0.76
C ASN A 172 12.08 16.94 -0.72
N LEU A 173 12.26 15.84 -1.43
CA LEU A 173 11.83 15.72 -2.82
C LEU A 173 10.31 15.81 -2.94
N LYS A 174 9.84 16.58 -3.92
CA LYS A 174 8.41 16.73 -4.20
C LYS A 174 7.84 15.48 -4.86
N ASN A 175 6.56 15.19 -4.61
CA ASN A 175 5.84 14.15 -5.36
C ASN A 175 5.92 14.41 -6.86
N GLY A 176 6.12 13.35 -7.64
CA GLY A 176 6.32 13.39 -9.08
C GLY A 176 7.76 13.60 -9.53
N THR A 177 8.69 13.94 -8.64
CA THR A 177 10.11 14.17 -9.00
C THR A 177 10.71 12.91 -9.63
N PRO A 178 11.29 12.98 -10.84
CA PRO A 178 11.90 11.83 -11.51
C PRO A 178 13.22 11.43 -10.85
N ILE A 179 13.45 10.12 -10.77
CA ILE A 179 14.60 9.51 -10.11
C ILE A 179 15.08 8.33 -10.94
N ALA A 180 16.38 8.20 -11.15
CA ALA A 180 16.97 6.99 -11.70
C ALA A 180 17.45 6.07 -10.57
N LEU A 181 17.13 4.78 -10.67
CA LEU A 181 17.44 3.78 -9.67
C LEU A 181 18.08 2.56 -10.32
N GLY A 182 19.25 2.16 -9.83
CA GLY A 182 19.88 0.88 -10.12
C GLY A 182 19.82 -0.01 -8.89
N MET A 183 19.47 -1.28 -9.07
CA MET A 183 19.39 -2.28 -8.02
C MET A 183 20.16 -3.54 -8.41
N VAL A 184 20.73 -4.21 -7.41
CA VAL A 184 21.23 -5.58 -7.49
C VAL A 184 20.38 -6.42 -6.54
N LEU A 185 19.63 -7.35 -7.12
CA LEU A 185 18.73 -8.28 -6.44
C LEU A 185 19.48 -9.58 -6.22
N SER A 186 19.61 -10.01 -4.96
CA SER A 186 20.33 -11.24 -4.62
C SER A 186 19.40 -12.18 -3.87
N TYR A 187 19.28 -13.43 -4.32
CA TYR A 187 18.35 -14.39 -3.74
C TYR A 187 18.84 -15.84 -3.91
N PRO A 188 18.37 -16.79 -3.06
CA PRO A 188 18.73 -18.20 -3.19
C PRO A 188 18.03 -18.81 -4.41
N LYS A 189 18.76 -19.55 -5.23
CA LYS A 189 18.23 -20.29 -6.38
C LYS A 189 18.84 -21.70 -6.38
N GLY A 190 18.14 -22.63 -5.72
CA GLY A 190 18.69 -23.94 -5.41
C GLY A 190 19.94 -23.82 -4.53
N ASN A 191 21.04 -24.45 -4.94
CA ASN A 191 22.32 -24.45 -4.18
C ASN A 191 23.22 -23.24 -4.51
N ARG A 192 22.73 -22.22 -5.22
CA ARG A 192 23.50 -21.04 -5.62
C ARG A 192 22.78 -19.75 -5.23
N ILE A 193 23.53 -18.65 -5.17
CA ILE A 193 22.97 -17.30 -5.01
C ILE A 193 22.87 -16.67 -6.39
N ALA A 194 21.65 -16.38 -6.84
CA ALA A 194 21.41 -15.59 -8.05
C ALA A 194 21.63 -14.11 -7.74
N ARG A 195 22.20 -13.38 -8.71
CA ARG A 195 22.37 -11.92 -8.64
C ARG A 195 21.92 -11.31 -9.96
N GLU A 196 20.90 -10.47 -9.90
CA GLU A 196 20.29 -9.87 -11.08
C GLU A 196 20.30 -8.34 -10.95
N LYS A 197 20.59 -7.65 -12.05
CA LYS A 197 20.68 -6.19 -12.08
C LYS A 197 19.38 -5.64 -12.65
N VAL A 198 18.81 -4.66 -11.97
CA VAL A 198 17.60 -3.97 -12.42
C VAL A 198 17.90 -2.48 -12.49
N VAL A 199 17.64 -1.87 -13.64
CA VAL A 199 17.74 -0.42 -13.83
C VAL A 199 16.36 0.10 -14.19
N CYS A 200 15.87 1.07 -13.42
CA CYS A 200 14.57 1.66 -13.65
C CYS A 200 14.58 3.18 -13.45
N ALA A 201 13.72 3.85 -14.21
CA ALA A 201 13.30 5.21 -13.92
C ALA A 201 12.05 5.13 -13.02
N GLY A 202 12.04 5.93 -11.97
CA GLY A 202 10.91 6.07 -11.06
C GLY A 202 10.57 7.53 -10.80
N LYS A 203 9.47 7.75 -10.08
CA LYS A 203 9.08 9.04 -9.53
C LYS A 203 8.85 8.95 -8.04
N VAL A 204 9.10 10.04 -7.34
CA VAL A 204 8.72 10.18 -5.93
C VAL A 204 7.20 10.08 -5.82
N ALA A 205 6.72 9.05 -5.14
CA ALA A 205 5.31 8.85 -4.84
C ALA A 205 4.93 9.44 -3.48
N ARG A 206 5.89 9.44 -2.54
CA ARG A 206 5.75 10.07 -1.23
C ARG A 206 7.11 10.42 -0.65
N ALA A 207 7.19 11.51 0.09
CA ALA A 207 8.28 11.81 0.99
C ALA A 207 7.70 12.14 2.37
N ASN A 208 8.24 11.53 3.42
CA ASN A 208 7.89 11.82 4.80
C ASN A 208 9.18 12.06 5.60
N PRO A 209 9.65 13.31 5.68
CA PRO A 209 10.81 13.64 6.49
C PRO A 209 10.52 13.46 7.99
N HIS A 210 9.27 13.43 8.44
CA HIS A 210 8.91 13.30 9.86
C HIS A 210 8.60 11.86 10.29
N TYR A 211 9.17 10.86 9.61
CA TYR A 211 8.95 9.45 9.96
C TYR A 211 9.33 9.12 11.42
N ASN A 212 10.52 9.52 11.86
CA ASN A 212 10.90 9.52 13.28
C ASN A 212 11.98 10.59 13.57
N LYS A 213 12.51 10.60 14.79
CA LYS A 213 13.53 11.57 15.24
C LYS A 213 14.82 11.51 14.40
N ASN A 214 15.20 10.33 13.92
CA ASN A 214 16.52 10.05 13.35
C ASN A 214 16.49 9.79 11.83
N ALA A 215 15.32 9.53 11.25
CA ALA A 215 15.18 9.12 9.86
C ALA A 215 13.90 9.64 9.22
N GLY A 216 13.93 9.77 7.90
CA GLY A 216 12.77 10.00 7.04
C GLY A 216 12.54 8.82 6.10
N VAL A 217 11.39 8.83 5.43
CA VAL A 217 10.99 7.82 4.45
C VAL A 217 10.79 8.48 3.09
N LEU A 218 11.29 7.82 2.05
CA LEU A 218 11.00 8.16 0.65
C LEU A 218 10.35 6.95 -0.02
N GLY A 219 9.30 7.15 -0.79
CA GLY A 219 8.67 6.12 -1.60
C GLY A 219 8.78 6.46 -3.07
N LEU A 220 9.28 5.52 -3.87
CA LEU A 220 9.39 5.65 -5.31
C LEU A 220 8.40 4.70 -6.00
N HIS A 221 7.79 5.18 -7.08
CA HIS A 221 7.01 4.38 -8.01
C HIS A 221 7.77 4.22 -9.31
N PHE A 222 7.89 2.99 -9.82
CA PHE A 222 8.58 2.73 -11.08
C PHE A 222 7.73 3.24 -12.26
N ILE A 223 8.34 3.99 -13.16
CA ILE A 223 7.71 4.51 -14.39
C ILE A 223 8.10 3.66 -15.59
N LYS A 224 9.39 3.33 -15.68
CA LYS A 224 9.94 2.62 -16.83
C LYS A 224 11.07 1.72 -16.38
N MET A 225 11.07 0.49 -16.90
CA MET A 225 12.11 -0.49 -16.72
C MET A 225 12.30 -1.22 -18.06
N VAL A 226 13.49 -1.74 -18.30
CA VAL A 226 13.71 -2.63 -19.45
C VAL A 226 13.07 -3.98 -19.17
N SER A 227 12.51 -4.65 -20.18
CA SER A 227 11.73 -5.88 -20.02
C SER A 227 12.48 -6.97 -19.23
N GLU A 228 13.77 -7.16 -19.50
CA GLU A 228 14.62 -8.08 -18.74
C GLU A 228 14.68 -7.73 -17.24
N GLY A 229 14.74 -6.44 -16.92
CA GLY A 229 14.73 -5.95 -15.54
C GLY A 229 13.39 -6.18 -14.85
N GLU A 230 12.28 -6.06 -15.59
CA GLU A 230 10.93 -6.33 -15.07
C GLU A 230 10.77 -7.80 -14.72
N GLU A 231 11.20 -8.70 -15.63
CA GLU A 231 11.20 -10.14 -15.38
C GLU A 231 12.09 -10.51 -14.19
N SER A 232 13.28 -9.91 -14.09
CA SER A 232 14.19 -10.09 -12.95
C SER A 232 13.55 -9.69 -11.62
N LEU A 233 12.91 -8.52 -11.59
CA LEU A 233 12.24 -8.03 -10.40
C LEU A 233 11.04 -8.91 -10.03
N MET A 234 10.20 -9.29 -11.01
CA MET A 234 9.06 -10.17 -10.77
C MET A 234 9.49 -11.51 -10.20
N ARG A 235 10.53 -12.11 -10.78
CA ARG A 235 11.09 -13.39 -10.31
C ARG A 235 11.62 -13.28 -8.89
N PHE A 236 12.40 -12.23 -8.59
CA PHE A 236 12.90 -11.97 -7.24
C PHE A 236 11.76 -11.87 -6.22
N ILE A 237 10.71 -11.09 -6.54
CA ILE A 237 9.55 -10.92 -5.68
C ILE A 237 8.77 -12.24 -5.49
N HIS A 238 8.65 -13.04 -6.55
CA HIS A 238 7.99 -14.33 -6.49
C HIS A 238 8.72 -15.33 -5.60
N GLU A 239 10.04 -15.46 -5.75
CA GLU A 239 10.85 -16.35 -4.91
C GLU A 239 10.82 -15.94 -3.43
N ALA A 240 10.86 -14.62 -3.18
CA ALA A 240 10.68 -14.03 -1.86
C ALA A 240 9.35 -14.44 -1.23
N GLN A 241 8.26 -14.30 -1.98
CA GLN A 241 6.92 -14.65 -1.53
C GLN A 241 6.78 -16.15 -1.24
N LEU A 242 7.33 -17.02 -2.11
CA LEU A 242 7.33 -18.46 -1.89
C LEU A 242 8.09 -18.86 -0.62
N GLU A 243 9.23 -18.21 -0.36
CA GLU A 243 10.02 -18.49 0.84
C GLU A 243 9.27 -18.07 2.12
N GLU A 244 8.62 -16.90 2.14
CA GLU A 244 7.78 -16.50 3.28
C GLU A 244 6.63 -17.50 3.52
N ILE A 245 5.96 -17.96 2.46
CA ILE A 245 4.91 -18.99 2.57
C ILE A 245 5.46 -20.29 3.16
N ARG A 246 6.61 -20.76 2.67
CA ARG A 246 7.26 -21.99 3.19
C ARG A 246 7.64 -21.86 4.66
N GLN A 247 8.09 -20.68 5.09
CA GLN A 247 8.39 -20.42 6.49
C GLN A 247 7.13 -20.46 7.34
N LEU A 248 6.01 -19.90 6.87
CA LEU A 248 4.73 -19.93 7.56
C LEU A 248 4.13 -21.34 7.64
N SER A 249 4.29 -22.18 6.61
CA SER A 249 3.76 -23.56 6.58
C SER A 249 4.61 -24.58 7.36
N ARG A 250 5.80 -24.20 7.84
CA ARG A 250 6.66 -25.04 8.68
C ARG A 250 6.34 -24.92 10.18
N TYR A 251 5.44 -23.99 10.53
CA TYR A 251 4.81 -23.87 11.85
C TYR A 251 3.37 -24.40 11.78
#